data_AF-A0A2H5ZGV8-F1
#
_entry.id   AF-A0A2H5ZGV8-F1
#
_cell.length_a   1.000
_cell.length_b   1.000
_cell.length_c   1.000
_cell.angle_alpha   90.00
_cell.angle_beta   90.00
_cell.angle_gamma   90.00
#
_symmetry.space_group_name_H-M   'P 1'
#
loop_
_entity.id
_entity.type
_entity.pdbx_description
1 polymer ?
#
loop_
_entity_poly.entity_id
_entity_poly.type
_entity_poly.pdbx_seq_one_letter_code
_entity_poly.pdbx_strand_id
1 'polypeptide(L)'
;MRGKLVLPRVVRALLALLAVTVIHCQPEQRRLPYIPPKLENWPQPYRGVAGLAAHVIVTGFVELPHAWVYRGGSWFRTVQLPVAVLVLQHPSKGVVLIDTGLPKEVSSERVWPRSFLIPNEGFVTVRANEALPQRLQQAGIRPEAVRWVVQTNLRAIRAGTLAEFPQAKVVTTRSELDHAWRVASGYDPELWSNVRNWHVIDFTESEPLGTFPRAVDLLGDRSIFVIEGSGPTPGTTLVLARLPQHALLWASDVVLTREGFRTAAEPRALWSGDEWWKTFWRVKRLRDLVPEVEVLPAFDTSAYGAKNFPAKFHALPTPVNTPQERPTPNRWERILPRPW
;
A
#
# COMPACT_ATOMS: atom_id res chain seq x y z
N MET A 1 32.14 -38.88 4.67
CA MET A 1 31.59 -38.73 6.03
C MET A 1 31.46 -37.24 6.35
N ARG A 2 30.25 -36.66 6.36
CA ARG A 2 30.04 -35.25 6.76
C ARG A 2 29.72 -35.22 8.25
N GLY A 3 30.67 -34.77 9.07
CA GLY A 3 30.47 -34.56 10.50
C GLY A 3 29.47 -33.42 10.74
N LYS A 4 28.36 -33.70 11.41
CA LYS A 4 27.45 -32.65 11.87
C LYS A 4 28.17 -31.85 12.96
N LEU A 5 28.42 -30.57 12.71
CA LEU A 5 28.96 -29.65 13.70
C LEU A 5 27.90 -29.44 14.80
N VAL A 6 28.03 -30.15 15.92
CA VAL A 6 27.11 -30.00 17.06
C VAL A 6 27.59 -28.82 17.89
N LEU A 7 27.00 -27.65 17.66
CA LEU A 7 27.27 -26.46 18.47
C LEU A 7 26.91 -26.74 19.96
N PRO A 8 27.80 -26.42 20.92
CA PRO A 8 27.53 -26.60 22.35
C PRO A 8 26.25 -25.87 22.78
N ARG A 9 25.50 -26.43 23.73
CA ARG A 9 24.24 -25.85 24.24
C ARG A 9 24.39 -24.38 24.67
N VAL A 10 25.55 -24.01 25.21
CA VAL A 10 25.87 -22.64 25.63
C VAL A 10 25.94 -21.67 24.45
N VAL A 11 26.48 -22.10 23.30
CA VAL A 11 26.56 -21.27 22.09
C VAL A 11 25.17 -21.09 21.46
N ARG A 12 24.31 -22.12 21.51
CA ARG A 12 22.91 -21.99 21.09
C ARG A 12 22.11 -21.05 22.00
N ALA A 13 22.33 -21.11 23.31
CA ALA A 13 21.71 -20.22 24.27
C ALA A 13 22.18 -18.76 24.09
N LEU A 14 23.48 -18.55 23.86
CA LEU A 14 24.04 -17.22 23.57
C LEU A 14 23.54 -16.65 22.24
N LEU A 15 23.44 -17.46 21.19
CA LEU A 15 22.84 -17.02 19.91
C LEU A 15 21.34 -16.71 20.05
N ALA A 16 20.60 -17.47 20.86
CA ALA A 16 19.21 -17.17 21.18
C ALA A 16 19.08 -15.88 22.00
N LEU A 17 19.98 -15.66 22.97
CA LEU A 17 20.02 -14.42 23.75
C LEU A 17 20.39 -13.22 22.87
N LEU A 18 21.35 -13.37 21.96
CA LEU A 18 21.76 -12.34 21.00
C LEU A 18 20.62 -12.03 20.01
N ALA A 19 19.89 -13.05 19.57
CA ALA A 19 18.68 -12.85 18.77
C ALA A 19 17.62 -12.07 19.57
N VAL A 20 17.40 -12.40 20.84
CA VAL A 20 16.46 -11.68 21.72
C VAL A 20 16.88 -10.23 21.97
N THR A 21 18.18 -9.95 22.16
CA THR A 21 18.68 -8.58 22.39
C THR A 21 18.67 -7.74 21.10
N VAL A 22 19.00 -8.33 19.95
CA VAL A 22 18.85 -7.64 18.64
C VAL A 22 17.37 -7.39 18.30
N ILE A 23 16.46 -8.28 18.72
CA ILE A 23 15.01 -8.08 18.60
C ILE A 23 14.49 -6.97 19.55
N HIS A 24 15.19 -6.72 20.67
CA HIS A 24 14.84 -5.72 21.69
C HIS A 24 15.67 -4.43 21.62
N CYS A 25 16.43 -4.17 20.55
CA CYS A 25 16.92 -2.83 20.29
C CYS A 25 15.71 -1.91 20.11
N GLN A 26 15.36 -1.19 21.19
CA GLN A 26 14.41 -0.10 21.13
C GLN A 26 14.88 0.80 20.00
N PRO A 27 14.04 1.08 18.98
CA PRO A 27 14.41 2.07 17.99
C PRO A 27 14.73 3.34 18.77
N GLU A 28 15.91 3.94 18.52
CA GLU A 28 16.26 5.24 19.10
C GLU A 28 15.04 6.16 19.01
N GLN A 29 14.66 6.79 20.13
CA GLN A 29 13.50 7.68 20.15
C GLN A 29 13.72 8.79 19.12
N ARG A 30 13.09 8.64 17.94
CA ARG A 30 13.14 9.65 16.90
C ARG A 30 12.49 10.91 17.43
N ARG A 31 13.20 12.03 17.37
CA ARG A 31 12.63 13.34 17.71
C ARG A 31 11.43 13.60 16.81
N LEU A 32 10.38 14.19 17.38
CA LEU A 32 9.22 14.61 16.60
C LEU A 32 9.67 15.70 15.60
N PRO A 33 9.40 15.52 14.30
CA PRO A 33 9.74 16.54 13.32
C PRO A 33 8.89 17.78 13.57
N TYR A 34 9.52 18.95 13.55
CA TYR A 34 8.76 20.21 13.58
C TYR A 34 8.06 20.42 12.23
N ILE A 35 6.73 20.50 12.27
CA ILE A 35 5.89 20.78 11.10
C ILE A 35 5.06 22.03 11.43
N PRO A 36 5.28 23.16 10.72
CA PRO A 36 4.58 24.41 11.00
C PRO A 36 3.05 24.22 11.01
N PRO A 37 2.30 24.93 11.89
CA PRO A 37 0.83 24.99 11.88
C PRO A 37 0.27 25.77 10.68
N LYS A 38 0.82 25.58 9.48
CA LYS A 38 0.44 26.31 8.26
C LYS A 38 0.07 25.31 7.17
N LEU A 39 -0.97 25.65 6.41
CA LEU A 39 -1.40 24.89 5.24
C LEU A 39 -0.95 25.63 3.98
N GLU A 40 0.01 25.08 3.27
CA GLU A 40 0.48 25.64 1.99
C GLU A 40 -0.48 25.28 0.86
N ASN A 41 -0.84 26.22 0.00
CA ASN A 41 -1.67 26.00 -1.19
C ASN A 41 -2.99 25.23 -0.96
N TRP A 42 -3.48 25.19 0.28
CA TRP A 42 -4.72 24.51 0.65
C TRP A 42 -5.91 25.42 0.37
N PRO A 43 -6.98 24.93 -0.30
CA PRO A 43 -8.15 25.76 -0.59
C PRO A 43 -8.87 26.18 0.70
N GLN A 44 -9.04 27.49 0.90
CA GLN A 44 -9.82 28.06 2.00
C GLN A 44 -10.80 29.14 1.47
N PRO A 45 -12.13 29.00 1.71
CA PRO A 45 -12.79 27.84 2.28
C PRO A 45 -12.60 26.59 1.40
N TYR A 46 -12.73 25.40 2.00
CA TYR A 46 -12.64 24.15 1.22
C TYR A 46 -13.68 24.15 0.10
N ARG A 47 -13.22 23.94 -1.13
CA ARG A 47 -14.06 23.75 -2.32
C ARG A 47 -13.59 22.52 -3.07
N GLY A 48 -14.35 21.45 -2.92
CA GLY A 48 -14.15 20.19 -3.65
C GLY A 48 -14.59 20.28 -5.10
N VAL A 49 -14.41 19.17 -5.82
CA VAL A 49 -14.81 19.05 -7.23
C VAL A 49 -16.20 18.42 -7.31
N ALA A 50 -17.17 19.19 -7.81
CA ALA A 50 -18.54 18.72 -8.00
C ALA A 50 -18.57 17.48 -8.90
N GLY A 51 -19.30 16.44 -8.48
CA GLY A 51 -19.43 15.18 -9.24
C GLY A 51 -18.24 14.22 -9.12
N LEU A 52 -17.13 14.59 -8.47
CA LEU A 52 -16.07 13.64 -8.17
C LEU A 52 -16.56 12.65 -7.11
N ALA A 53 -16.63 11.37 -7.47
CA ALA A 53 -17.07 10.30 -6.58
C ALA A 53 -15.94 9.32 -6.26
N ALA A 54 -15.94 8.78 -5.04
CA ALA A 54 -14.95 7.81 -4.59
C ALA A 54 -15.58 6.48 -4.25
N HIS A 55 -14.85 5.40 -4.53
CA HIS A 55 -15.16 4.05 -4.11
C HIS A 55 -13.92 3.41 -3.49
N VAL A 56 -14.10 2.62 -2.45
CA VAL A 56 -13.05 1.76 -1.93
C VAL A 56 -13.43 0.31 -2.20
N ILE A 57 -12.58 -0.40 -2.93
CA ILE A 57 -12.81 -1.78 -3.35
C ILE A 57 -11.76 -2.67 -2.71
N VAL A 58 -12.20 -3.71 -2.00
CA VAL A 58 -11.30 -4.75 -1.49
C VAL A 58 -11.07 -5.80 -2.58
N THR A 59 -9.81 -6.15 -2.85
CA THR A 59 -9.42 -7.18 -3.83
C THR A 59 -8.98 -8.48 -3.17
N GLY A 60 -8.70 -8.45 -1.86
CA GLY A 60 -8.37 -9.64 -1.09
C GLY A 60 -7.91 -9.30 0.32
N PHE A 61 -7.30 -10.28 0.98
CA PHE A 61 -6.79 -10.16 2.34
C PHE A 61 -5.39 -10.77 2.46
N VAL A 62 -4.60 -10.21 3.37
CA VAL A 62 -3.32 -10.76 3.80
C VAL A 62 -3.42 -11.06 5.29
N GLU A 63 -3.18 -12.30 5.69
CA GLU A 63 -3.14 -12.72 7.08
C GLU A 63 -1.70 -12.98 7.51
N LEU A 64 -1.28 -12.35 8.60
CA LEU A 64 0.06 -12.46 9.12
C LEU A 64 0.13 -12.11 10.61
N PRO A 65 1.13 -12.60 11.36
CA PRO A 65 1.42 -12.12 12.70
C PRO A 65 1.57 -10.59 12.77
N HIS A 66 1.00 -9.97 13.80
CA HIS A 66 1.04 -8.52 14.01
C HIS A 66 2.48 -7.97 14.08
N ALA A 67 3.42 -8.77 14.60
CA ALA A 67 4.86 -8.47 14.56
C ALA A 67 5.41 -8.25 13.14
N TRP A 68 4.83 -8.84 12.11
CA TRP A 68 5.22 -8.59 10.72
C TRP A 68 4.69 -7.27 10.17
N VAL A 69 3.62 -6.74 10.75
CA VAL A 69 3.05 -5.45 10.38
C VAL A 69 3.84 -4.33 11.05
N TYR A 70 4.01 -4.40 12.37
CA TYR A 70 4.62 -3.34 13.18
C TYR A 70 5.83 -3.82 13.99
N ARG A 71 6.85 -2.98 14.09
CA ARG A 71 7.95 -3.16 15.05
C ARG A 71 7.38 -3.13 16.47
N GLY A 72 7.77 -4.10 17.30
CA GLY A 72 7.21 -4.30 18.64
C GLY A 72 5.83 -4.96 18.68
N GLY A 73 5.31 -5.42 17.53
CA GLY A 73 4.05 -6.16 17.47
C GLY A 73 4.13 -7.57 18.07
N SER A 74 2.98 -8.12 18.48
CA SER A 74 2.89 -9.49 19.00
C SER A 74 3.07 -10.55 17.89
N TRP A 75 3.91 -11.56 18.16
CA TRP A 75 4.05 -12.74 17.31
C TRP A 75 2.89 -13.73 17.45
N PHE A 76 2.10 -13.62 18.52
CA PHE A 76 0.99 -14.53 18.84
C PHE A 76 -0.38 -13.98 18.45
N ARG A 77 -0.45 -12.72 18.00
CA ARG A 77 -1.66 -12.10 17.45
C ARG A 77 -1.56 -12.13 15.93
N THR A 78 -2.38 -12.94 15.27
CA THR A 78 -2.57 -12.85 13.80
C THR A 78 -3.55 -11.73 13.48
N VAL A 79 -3.24 -10.96 12.44
CA VAL A 79 -4.15 -9.95 11.89
C VAL A 79 -4.48 -10.28 10.44
N GLN A 80 -5.72 -10.00 10.04
CA GLN A 80 -6.18 -10.06 8.66
C GLN A 80 -6.28 -8.64 8.13
N LEU A 81 -5.52 -8.35 7.09
CA LEU A 81 -5.38 -7.03 6.48
C LEU A 81 -6.07 -7.02 5.11
N PRO A 82 -7.17 -6.28 4.92
CA PRO A 82 -7.77 -6.12 3.60
C PRO A 82 -6.84 -5.37 2.66
N VAL A 83 -6.65 -5.86 1.44
CA VAL A 83 -5.98 -5.12 0.36
C VAL A 83 -7.04 -4.34 -0.39
N ALA A 84 -7.03 -3.03 -0.21
CA ALA A 84 -7.99 -2.12 -0.80
C ALA A 84 -7.36 -1.29 -1.93
N VAL A 85 -8.22 -0.86 -2.85
CA VAL A 85 -7.95 0.04 -3.96
C VAL A 85 -8.92 1.22 -3.86
N LEU A 86 -8.44 2.43 -4.10
CA LEU A 86 -9.30 3.61 -4.20
C LEU A 86 -9.61 3.88 -5.68
N VAL A 87 -10.88 4.04 -6.00
CA VAL A 87 -11.38 4.31 -7.34
C VAL A 87 -12.08 5.66 -7.35
N LEU A 88 -11.64 6.57 -8.21
CA LEU A 88 -12.18 7.91 -8.34
C LEU A 88 -12.85 8.06 -9.70
N GLN A 89 -14.15 8.39 -9.71
CA GLN A 89 -14.90 8.70 -10.92
C GLN A 89 -14.90 10.20 -11.12
N HIS A 90 -14.04 10.69 -12.02
CA HIS A 90 -13.99 12.11 -12.36
C HIS A 90 -15.03 12.46 -13.43
N PRO A 91 -15.84 13.52 -13.26
CA PRO A 91 -16.95 13.84 -14.17
C PRO A 91 -16.52 14.09 -15.62
N SER A 92 -15.31 14.60 -15.83
CA SER A 92 -14.79 14.96 -17.17
C SER A 92 -13.48 14.28 -17.57
N LYS A 93 -12.80 13.56 -16.66
CA LYS A 93 -11.44 13.01 -16.89
C LYS A 93 -11.41 11.48 -16.90
N GLY A 94 -12.55 10.83 -16.69
CA GLY A 94 -12.70 9.39 -16.64
C GLY A 94 -12.38 8.80 -15.25
N VAL A 95 -12.15 7.50 -15.21
CA VAL A 95 -11.86 6.78 -13.96
C VAL A 95 -10.36 6.81 -13.66
N VAL A 96 -10.02 7.14 -12.42
CA VAL A 96 -8.66 7.12 -11.86
C VAL A 96 -8.60 6.03 -10.79
N LEU A 97 -7.72 5.06 -10.97
CA LEU A 97 -7.43 4.04 -9.96
C LEU A 97 -6.21 4.46 -9.14
N ILE A 98 -6.26 4.27 -7.83
CA ILE A 98 -5.11 4.40 -6.94
C ILE A 98 -4.78 3.00 -6.42
N ASP A 99 -3.64 2.49 -6.88
CA ASP A 99 -3.22 1.08 -6.83
C ASP A 99 -4.16 0.15 -7.64
N THR A 100 -3.76 -1.11 -7.79
CA THR A 100 -4.53 -2.16 -8.49
C THR A 100 -4.72 -3.45 -7.68
N GLY A 101 -4.28 -3.46 -6.42
CA GLY A 101 -4.56 -4.53 -5.47
C GLY A 101 -3.88 -5.85 -5.82
N LEU A 102 -4.54 -6.96 -5.50
CA LEU A 102 -4.02 -8.32 -5.67
C LEU A 102 -4.50 -8.94 -7.00
N PRO A 103 -3.66 -9.70 -7.72
CA PRO A 103 -4.10 -10.54 -8.83
C PRO A 103 -4.85 -11.75 -8.29
N LYS A 104 -5.78 -12.29 -9.09
CA LYS A 104 -6.59 -13.45 -8.69
C LYS A 104 -5.72 -14.67 -8.42
N GLU A 105 -4.65 -14.84 -9.18
CA GLU A 105 -3.78 -16.02 -9.19
C GLU A 105 -3.09 -16.25 -7.85
N VAL A 106 -2.84 -15.19 -7.07
CA VAL A 106 -2.17 -15.31 -5.76
C VAL A 106 -3.03 -16.02 -4.71
N SER A 107 -4.34 -16.08 -4.91
CA SER A 107 -5.27 -16.75 -3.98
C SER A 107 -4.97 -18.24 -3.78
N SER A 108 -4.32 -18.86 -4.77
CA SER A 108 -3.92 -20.26 -4.75
C SER A 108 -2.60 -20.51 -4.03
N GLU A 109 -1.93 -19.45 -3.55
CA GLU A 109 -0.57 -19.53 -3.01
C GLU A 109 -0.52 -19.28 -1.51
N ARG A 110 0.15 -20.20 -0.81
CA ARG A 110 0.48 -20.05 0.61
C ARG A 110 1.59 -19.04 0.87
N VAL A 111 2.31 -18.61 -0.18
CA VAL A 111 3.46 -17.71 -0.12
C VAL A 111 3.48 -16.90 -1.41
N TRP A 112 3.40 -15.57 -1.31
CA TRP A 112 3.52 -14.70 -2.48
C TRP A 112 4.96 -14.78 -3.05
N PRO A 113 5.18 -14.85 -4.38
CA PRO A 113 6.50 -15.00 -4.99
C PRO A 113 7.36 -13.77 -4.72
N ARG A 114 8.57 -13.97 -4.19
CA ARG A 114 9.47 -12.89 -3.73
C ARG A 114 8.88 -12.01 -2.62
N SER A 115 7.85 -12.47 -1.91
CA SER A 115 7.33 -11.75 -0.74
C SER A 115 8.44 -11.41 0.25
N PHE A 116 8.19 -10.36 1.04
CA PHE A 116 9.11 -9.71 1.96
C PHE A 116 9.76 -10.64 3.00
N LEU A 117 9.40 -11.93 3.00
CA LEU A 117 9.64 -12.89 4.06
C LEU A 117 9.98 -14.23 3.43
N ILE A 118 11.27 -14.57 3.53
CA ILE A 118 11.89 -15.91 3.54
C ILE A 118 11.15 -16.98 2.70
N PRO A 119 11.78 -17.52 1.64
CA PRO A 119 11.22 -18.63 0.89
C PRO A 119 11.26 -19.88 1.78
N ASN A 120 10.21 -20.18 2.55
CA ASN A 120 9.76 -21.55 2.87
C ASN A 120 8.75 -21.74 4.01
N GLU A 121 8.22 -20.73 4.71
CA GLU A 121 7.36 -21.04 5.87
C GLU A 121 6.08 -20.19 5.92
N GLY A 122 4.93 -20.89 6.01
CA GLY A 122 3.56 -20.38 5.83
C GLY A 122 3.05 -19.44 6.93
N PHE A 123 3.73 -18.31 7.10
CA PHE A 123 3.37 -17.26 8.06
C PHE A 123 2.53 -16.12 7.45
N VAL A 124 2.40 -16.08 6.12
CA VAL A 124 1.58 -15.12 5.40
C VAL A 124 0.59 -15.88 4.53
N THR A 125 -0.71 -15.69 4.75
CA THR A 125 -1.74 -16.25 3.86
C THR A 125 -2.33 -15.11 3.04
N VAL A 126 -2.28 -15.22 1.72
CA VAL A 126 -2.93 -14.26 0.83
C VAL A 126 -4.19 -14.89 0.26
N ARG A 127 -5.31 -14.17 0.33
CA ARG A 127 -6.59 -14.60 -0.22
C ARG A 127 -7.08 -13.51 -1.17
N ALA A 128 -6.87 -13.69 -2.46
CA ALA A 128 -7.61 -12.93 -3.48
C ALA A 128 -8.91 -13.68 -3.81
N ASN A 129 -9.98 -12.97 -4.14
CA ASN A 129 -11.23 -13.62 -4.57
C ASN A 129 -11.45 -13.35 -6.05
N GLU A 130 -11.48 -12.07 -6.40
CA GLU A 130 -11.67 -11.59 -7.77
C GLU A 130 -10.66 -10.48 -8.04
N ALA A 131 -10.16 -10.43 -9.27
CA ALA A 131 -9.29 -9.34 -9.70
C ALA A 131 -10.09 -8.02 -9.81
N LEU A 132 -9.37 -6.90 -9.82
CA LEU A 132 -9.98 -5.58 -9.78
C LEU A 132 -10.97 -5.32 -10.93
N PRO A 133 -10.75 -5.74 -12.20
CA PRO A 133 -11.73 -5.49 -13.26
C PRO A 133 -13.11 -6.08 -13.02
N GLN A 134 -13.20 -7.30 -12.48
CA GLN A 134 -14.47 -7.92 -12.14
C GLN A 134 -15.16 -7.14 -11.00
N ARG A 135 -14.38 -6.70 -10.00
CA ARG A 135 -14.89 -5.89 -8.89
C ARG A 135 -15.37 -4.52 -9.34
N LEU A 136 -14.71 -3.90 -10.31
CA LEU A 136 -15.17 -2.66 -10.94
C LEU A 136 -16.53 -2.86 -11.62
N GLN A 137 -16.70 -3.93 -12.40
CA GLN A 137 -17.97 -4.23 -13.07
C GLN A 137 -19.12 -4.43 -12.07
N GLN A 138 -18.89 -5.17 -10.99
CA GLN A 138 -19.86 -5.34 -9.89
C GLN A 138 -20.21 -4.01 -9.20
N ALA A 139 -19.26 -3.08 -9.14
CA ALA A 139 -19.49 -1.72 -8.65
C ALA A 139 -20.18 -0.79 -9.68
N GLY A 140 -20.54 -1.30 -10.87
CA GLY A 140 -21.14 -0.53 -11.96
C GLY A 140 -20.15 0.32 -12.74
N ILE A 141 -18.84 0.04 -12.62
CA ILE A 141 -17.76 0.79 -13.28
C ILE A 141 -17.16 -0.09 -14.37
N ARG A 142 -17.16 0.40 -15.61
CA ARG A 142 -16.53 -0.30 -16.73
C ARG A 142 -15.00 -0.21 -16.63
N PRO A 143 -14.24 -1.32 -16.65
CA PRO A 143 -12.77 -1.29 -16.65
C PRO A 143 -12.19 -0.44 -17.78
N GLU A 144 -12.85 -0.38 -18.93
CA GLU A 144 -12.45 0.41 -20.10
C GLU A 144 -12.59 1.93 -19.89
N ALA A 145 -13.34 2.35 -18.85
CA ALA A 145 -13.44 3.75 -18.46
C ALA A 145 -12.23 4.24 -17.67
N VAL A 146 -11.32 3.34 -17.25
CA VAL A 146 -10.07 3.68 -16.58
C VAL A 146 -9.15 4.40 -17.54
N ARG A 147 -8.81 5.65 -17.19
CA ARG A 147 -7.89 6.50 -17.96
C ARG A 147 -6.54 6.64 -17.28
N TRP A 148 -6.53 6.57 -15.96
CA TRP A 148 -5.34 6.76 -15.13
C TRP A 148 -5.23 5.68 -14.07
N VAL A 149 -4.02 5.19 -13.84
CA VAL A 149 -3.69 4.32 -12.71
C VAL A 149 -2.52 4.92 -11.98
N VAL A 150 -2.71 5.40 -10.76
CA VAL A 150 -1.64 5.87 -9.88
C VAL A 150 -1.16 4.70 -9.04
N GLN A 151 0.02 4.18 -9.35
CA GLN A 151 0.67 3.19 -8.50
C GLN A 151 1.44 3.92 -7.40
N THR A 152 0.92 3.87 -6.18
CA THR A 152 1.54 4.56 -5.05
C THR A 152 2.91 4.01 -4.74
N ASN A 153 3.10 2.71 -4.96
CA ASN A 153 4.37 2.02 -5.10
C ASN A 153 4.16 0.79 -6.01
N LEU A 154 5.23 0.13 -6.45
CA LEU A 154 5.16 -1.02 -7.36
C LEU A 154 5.28 -2.36 -6.65
N ARG A 155 5.09 -2.40 -5.32
CA ARG A 155 5.04 -3.67 -4.60
C ARG A 155 3.89 -4.49 -5.14
N ALA A 156 4.11 -5.79 -5.17
CA ALA A 156 3.23 -6.72 -5.86
C ALA A 156 1.80 -6.76 -5.28
N ILE A 157 1.65 -6.48 -3.97
CA ILE A 157 0.36 -6.34 -3.30
C ILE A 157 -0.45 -5.09 -3.71
N ARG A 158 0.21 -4.12 -4.37
CA ARG A 158 -0.40 -2.90 -4.92
C ARG A 158 -0.54 -2.97 -6.43
N ALA A 159 0.42 -3.58 -7.13
CA ALA A 159 0.48 -3.60 -8.59
C ALA A 159 -0.11 -4.87 -9.24
N GLY A 160 -0.80 -5.72 -8.47
CA GLY A 160 -1.20 -7.07 -8.85
C GLY A 160 -1.92 -7.19 -10.19
N THR A 161 -2.92 -6.33 -10.44
CA THR A 161 -3.70 -6.37 -11.69
C THR A 161 -3.37 -5.21 -12.62
N LEU A 162 -2.18 -4.62 -12.52
CA LEU A 162 -1.82 -3.44 -13.33
C LEU A 162 -1.87 -3.73 -14.84
N ALA A 163 -1.40 -4.92 -15.24
CA ALA A 163 -1.41 -5.36 -16.64
C ALA A 163 -2.83 -5.46 -17.26
N GLU A 164 -3.88 -5.51 -16.45
CA GLU A 164 -5.28 -5.61 -16.91
C GLU A 164 -5.85 -4.25 -17.39
N PHE A 165 -5.08 -3.16 -17.28
CA PHE A 165 -5.47 -1.81 -17.73
C PHE A 165 -4.54 -1.27 -18.83
N PRO A 166 -4.41 -1.94 -19.99
CA PRO A 166 -3.38 -1.61 -21.00
C PRO A 166 -3.56 -0.25 -21.69
N GLN A 167 -4.76 0.33 -21.63
CA GLN A 167 -5.07 1.63 -22.22
C GLN A 167 -4.86 2.80 -21.24
N ALA A 168 -4.66 2.51 -19.95
CA ALA A 168 -4.53 3.54 -18.95
C ALA A 168 -3.11 4.15 -18.97
N LYS A 169 -3.03 5.44 -18.64
CA LYS A 169 -1.77 6.09 -18.32
C LYS A 169 -1.38 5.73 -16.88
N VAL A 170 -0.21 5.12 -16.71
CA VAL A 170 0.26 4.63 -15.41
C VAL A 170 1.20 5.64 -14.79
N VAL A 171 0.82 6.15 -13.62
CA VAL A 171 1.52 7.19 -12.88
C VAL A 171 2.33 6.55 -11.77
N THR A 172 3.60 6.90 -11.68
CA THR A 172 4.49 6.52 -10.57
C THR A 172 5.68 7.48 -10.52
N THR A 173 6.59 7.33 -9.58
CA THR A 173 7.80 8.17 -9.48
C THR A 173 8.99 7.51 -10.16
N ARG A 174 9.98 8.32 -10.56
CA ARG A 174 11.25 7.78 -11.10
C ARG A 174 11.96 6.90 -10.08
N SER A 175 12.01 7.35 -8.83
CA SER A 175 12.65 6.60 -7.73
C SER A 175 11.99 5.26 -7.48
N GLU A 176 10.66 5.16 -7.63
CA GLU A 176 9.96 3.88 -7.50
C GLU A 176 10.30 2.93 -8.64
N LEU A 177 10.26 3.39 -9.90
CA LEU A 177 10.62 2.56 -11.06
C LEU A 177 12.05 2.03 -10.95
N ASP A 178 13.01 2.91 -10.64
CA ASP A 178 14.42 2.54 -10.52
C ASP A 178 14.64 1.54 -9.39
N HIS A 179 13.91 1.69 -8.27
CA HIS A 179 14.00 0.78 -7.13
C HIS A 179 13.36 -0.58 -7.45
N ALA A 180 12.17 -0.59 -8.03
CA ALA A 180 11.42 -1.80 -8.36
C ALA A 180 12.14 -2.70 -9.36
N TRP A 181 12.94 -2.13 -10.28
CA TRP A 181 13.79 -2.92 -11.19
C TRP A 181 15.01 -3.55 -10.51
N ARG A 182 15.52 -2.96 -9.43
CA ARG A 182 16.76 -3.37 -8.76
C ARG A 182 16.54 -4.33 -7.60
N VAL A 183 15.35 -4.28 -6.98
CA VAL A 183 15.04 -5.05 -5.77
C VAL A 183 14.08 -6.18 -6.10
N ALA A 184 14.52 -7.42 -5.84
CA ALA A 184 13.67 -8.59 -6.04
C ALA A 184 12.59 -8.74 -4.95
N SER A 185 12.84 -8.31 -3.71
CA SER A 185 11.94 -8.58 -2.59
C SER A 185 10.73 -7.63 -2.57
N GLY A 186 9.53 -8.19 -2.62
CA GLY A 186 8.24 -7.50 -2.61
C GLY A 186 7.80 -6.95 -3.97
N TYR A 187 8.65 -7.04 -5.00
CA TYR A 187 8.38 -6.58 -6.35
C TYR A 187 8.35 -7.74 -7.32
N ASP A 188 7.47 -7.63 -8.31
CA ASP A 188 7.50 -8.51 -9.44
C ASP A 188 7.36 -7.72 -10.76
N PRO A 189 8.47 -7.55 -11.50
CA PRO A 189 8.45 -6.84 -12.76
C PRO A 189 7.52 -7.42 -13.82
N GLU A 190 7.15 -8.71 -13.75
CA GLU A 190 6.18 -9.27 -14.69
C GLU A 190 4.79 -8.61 -14.59
N LEU A 191 4.42 -8.08 -13.43
CA LEU A 191 3.13 -7.42 -13.22
C LEU A 191 3.00 -6.09 -13.99
N TRP A 192 4.13 -5.50 -14.40
CA TRP A 192 4.17 -4.16 -14.97
C TRP A 192 5.13 -3.99 -16.15
N SER A 193 5.79 -5.07 -16.59
CA SER A 193 6.68 -5.10 -17.77
C SER A 193 5.96 -4.75 -19.07
N ASN A 194 4.65 -5.00 -19.15
CA ASN A 194 3.82 -4.70 -20.30
C ASN A 194 3.22 -3.29 -20.29
N VAL A 195 3.49 -2.47 -19.26
CA VAL A 195 3.02 -1.08 -19.23
C VAL A 195 3.78 -0.26 -20.28
N ARG A 196 3.03 0.29 -21.25
CA ARG A 196 3.57 1.09 -22.36
C ARG A 196 3.45 2.61 -22.14
N ASN A 197 2.52 3.05 -21.31
CA ASN A 197 2.16 4.46 -21.15
C ASN A 197 2.49 4.95 -19.74
N TRP A 198 3.77 5.10 -19.45
CA TRP A 198 4.24 5.63 -18.17
C TRP A 198 4.15 7.16 -18.14
N HIS A 199 3.64 7.68 -17.03
CA HIS A 199 3.68 9.09 -16.66
C HIS A 199 4.47 9.22 -15.35
N VAL A 200 5.76 9.46 -15.49
CA VAL A 200 6.68 9.52 -14.36
C VAL A 200 6.60 10.89 -13.71
N ILE A 201 6.22 10.93 -12.44
CA ILE A 201 6.18 12.16 -11.64
C ILE A 201 7.59 12.55 -11.24
N ASP A 202 7.90 13.82 -11.46
CA ASP A 202 9.06 14.52 -10.93
C ASP A 202 8.58 15.58 -9.94
N PHE A 203 9.13 15.55 -8.73
CA PHE A 203 8.78 16.48 -7.66
C PHE A 203 9.76 17.66 -7.53
N THR A 204 10.81 17.72 -8.35
CA THR A 204 11.91 18.71 -8.23
C THR A 204 11.41 20.15 -8.26
N GLU A 205 10.48 20.47 -9.17
CA GLU A 205 9.86 21.79 -9.31
C GLU A 205 8.39 21.80 -8.83
N SER A 206 8.04 20.88 -7.93
CA SER A 206 6.67 20.78 -7.42
C SER A 206 6.39 21.75 -6.28
N GLU A 207 5.12 22.13 -6.15
CA GLU A 207 4.64 23.03 -5.12
C GLU A 207 4.25 22.27 -3.83
N PRO A 208 4.34 22.90 -2.66
CA PRO A 208 3.81 22.31 -1.43
C PRO A 208 2.28 22.26 -1.44
N LEU A 209 1.70 21.33 -0.69
CA LEU A 209 0.26 21.21 -0.49
C LEU A 209 -0.06 20.76 0.94
N GLY A 210 -0.90 21.53 1.63
CA GLY A 210 -1.24 21.33 3.03
C GLY A 210 0.04 21.35 3.88
N THR A 211 0.34 20.21 4.49
CA THR A 211 1.55 20.01 5.30
C THR A 211 2.67 19.31 4.54
N PHE A 212 2.51 19.04 3.25
CA PHE A 212 3.50 18.31 2.44
C PHE A 212 4.34 19.27 1.59
N PRO A 213 5.66 19.06 1.51
CA PRO A 213 6.54 19.98 0.80
C PRO A 213 6.43 19.86 -0.73
N ARG A 214 5.97 18.71 -1.25
CA ARG A 214 6.01 18.38 -2.68
C ARG A 214 4.74 17.65 -3.11
N ALA A 215 4.01 18.24 -4.04
CA ALA A 215 2.77 17.70 -4.60
C ALA A 215 2.57 18.14 -6.06
N VAL A 216 2.00 17.26 -6.87
CA VAL A 216 1.69 17.51 -8.28
C VAL A 216 0.18 17.35 -8.50
N ASP A 217 -0.44 18.34 -9.15
CA ASP A 217 -1.81 18.24 -9.65
C ASP A 217 -1.84 17.30 -10.86
N LEU A 218 -2.42 16.11 -10.67
CA LEU A 218 -2.36 15.04 -11.66
C LEU A 218 -3.15 15.36 -12.94
N LEU A 219 -4.29 16.03 -12.80
CA LEU A 219 -5.26 16.23 -13.89
C LEU A 219 -5.30 17.67 -14.41
N GLY A 220 -4.59 18.59 -13.73
CA GLY A 220 -4.50 20.01 -14.05
C GLY A 220 -5.73 20.83 -13.67
N ASP A 221 -6.70 20.23 -12.99
CA ASP A 221 -7.93 20.88 -12.49
C ASP A 221 -8.01 20.89 -10.96
N ARG A 222 -6.89 20.55 -10.30
CA ARG A 222 -6.72 20.46 -8.86
C ARG A 222 -7.65 19.43 -8.22
N SER A 223 -8.24 18.50 -8.96
CA SER A 223 -9.15 17.48 -8.38
C SER A 223 -8.39 16.42 -7.57
N ILE A 224 -7.22 16.00 -8.05
CA ILE A 224 -6.43 14.90 -7.53
C ILE A 224 -4.96 15.33 -7.51
N PHE A 225 -4.34 15.23 -6.34
CA PHE A 225 -2.92 15.50 -6.16
C PHE A 225 -2.17 14.22 -5.84
N VAL A 226 -1.04 14.01 -6.50
CA VAL A 226 -0.04 13.01 -6.10
C VAL A 226 0.99 13.71 -5.24
N ILE A 227 1.22 13.19 -4.05
CA ILE A 227 2.05 13.81 -3.01
C ILE A 227 3.23 12.89 -2.74
N GLU A 228 4.42 13.44 -2.59
CA GLU A 228 5.58 12.65 -2.20
C GLU A 228 5.39 12.03 -0.80
N GLY A 229 5.64 10.73 -0.68
CA GLY A 229 5.40 9.96 0.54
C GLY A 229 6.51 8.96 0.84
N SER A 230 7.76 9.31 0.58
CA SER A 230 8.92 8.44 0.80
C SER A 230 8.97 7.87 2.22
N GLY A 231 9.49 6.65 2.34
CA GLY A 231 9.63 5.94 3.60
C GLY A 231 9.39 4.44 3.46
N PRO A 232 8.16 4.00 3.11
CA PRO A 232 7.89 2.59 2.82
C PRO A 232 8.74 2.06 1.66
N THR A 233 8.81 2.84 0.59
CA THR A 233 9.74 2.69 -0.55
C THR A 233 10.37 4.06 -0.83
N PRO A 234 11.47 4.15 -1.61
CA PRO A 234 12.06 5.45 -1.96
C PRO A 234 11.15 6.30 -2.87
N GLY A 235 10.15 5.69 -3.52
CA GLY A 235 9.24 6.38 -4.43
C GLY A 235 7.77 6.29 -4.07
N THR A 236 7.45 5.91 -2.83
CA THR A 236 6.06 5.86 -2.34
C THR A 236 5.40 7.23 -2.48
N THR A 237 4.14 7.25 -2.92
CA THR A 237 3.31 8.46 -3.02
C THR A 237 2.02 8.32 -2.23
N LEU A 238 1.50 9.47 -1.77
CA LEU A 238 0.14 9.60 -1.25
C LEU A 238 -0.74 10.23 -2.31
N VAL A 239 -2.05 10.03 -2.22
CA VAL A 239 -2.99 10.65 -3.15
C VAL A 239 -4.08 11.40 -2.41
N LEU A 240 -4.22 12.69 -2.68
CA LEU A 240 -5.28 13.52 -2.15
C LEU A 240 -6.34 13.76 -3.22
N ALA A 241 -7.58 13.31 -2.96
CA ALA A 241 -8.74 13.58 -3.80
C ALA A 241 -9.66 14.61 -3.13
N ARG A 242 -10.03 15.67 -3.86
CA ARG A 242 -10.91 16.73 -3.34
C ARG A 242 -12.38 16.48 -3.73
N LEU A 243 -13.07 15.60 -3.01
CA LEU A 243 -14.50 15.35 -3.21
C LEU A 243 -15.34 16.58 -2.86
N PRO A 244 -16.61 16.71 -3.31
CA PRO A 244 -17.38 17.94 -3.15
C PRO A 244 -17.40 18.53 -1.73
N GLN A 245 -17.46 17.67 -0.71
CA GLN A 245 -17.63 18.05 0.70
C GLN A 245 -16.44 17.65 1.59
N HIS A 246 -15.58 16.74 1.12
CA HIS A 246 -14.52 16.15 1.91
C HIS A 246 -13.27 15.92 1.07
N ALA A 247 -12.10 16.10 1.67
CA ALA A 247 -10.86 15.61 1.08
C ALA A 247 -10.60 14.17 1.55
N LEU A 248 -10.21 13.30 0.63
CA LEU A 248 -9.71 11.97 0.94
C LEU A 248 -8.21 11.94 0.74
N LEU A 249 -7.46 11.49 1.74
CA LEU A 249 -6.03 11.20 1.60
C LEU A 249 -5.82 9.70 1.63
N TRP A 250 -5.56 9.09 0.47
CA TRP A 250 -5.02 7.74 0.38
C TRP A 250 -3.57 7.76 0.84
N ALA A 251 -3.33 7.22 2.04
CA ALA A 251 -2.06 7.32 2.72
C ALA A 251 -1.06 6.18 2.38
N SER A 252 -1.41 5.31 1.42
CA SER A 252 -0.57 4.19 0.97
C SER A 252 0.08 3.43 2.15
N ASP A 253 1.26 2.86 1.96
CA ASP A 253 2.00 2.11 2.96
C ASP A 253 2.59 3.01 4.08
N VAL A 254 2.41 4.34 4.00
CA VAL A 254 2.82 5.26 5.10
C VAL A 254 1.91 5.07 6.30
N VAL A 255 0.61 4.83 6.07
CA VAL A 255 -0.36 4.51 7.12
C VAL A 255 -1.03 3.18 6.80
N LEU A 256 -0.53 2.11 7.43
CA LEU A 256 -1.06 0.75 7.18
C LEU A 256 -2.48 0.57 7.74
N THR A 257 -2.71 0.97 9.00
CA THR A 257 -3.99 0.77 9.69
C THR A 257 -4.35 1.98 10.56
N ARG A 258 -5.62 2.09 10.97
CA ARG A 258 -6.07 3.12 11.91
C ARG A 258 -5.44 2.93 13.29
N GLU A 259 -5.22 1.68 13.70
CA GLU A 259 -4.49 1.34 14.94
C GLU A 259 -3.09 1.95 14.92
N GLY A 260 -2.33 1.72 13.85
CA GLY A 260 -0.99 2.28 13.68
C GLY A 260 -1.01 3.80 13.54
N PHE A 261 -2.00 4.37 12.86
CA PHE A 261 -2.15 5.82 12.75
C PHE A 261 -2.33 6.49 14.12
N ARG A 262 -3.21 5.92 14.96
CA ARG A 262 -3.47 6.40 16.32
C ARG A 262 -2.22 6.31 17.20
N THR A 263 -1.56 5.15 17.19
CA THR A 263 -0.46 4.81 18.11
C THR A 263 0.92 5.24 17.60
N ALA A 264 1.03 5.71 16.36
CA ALA A 264 2.30 5.96 15.69
C ALA A 264 3.21 4.72 15.63
N ALA A 265 2.61 3.53 15.48
CA ALA A 265 3.36 2.28 15.38
C ALA A 265 4.15 2.21 14.07
N GLU A 266 5.47 1.98 14.16
CA GLU A 266 6.36 1.92 13.00
C GLU A 266 6.19 0.61 12.23
N PRO A 267 5.87 0.67 10.91
CA PRO A 267 5.85 -0.50 10.07
C PRO A 267 7.19 -1.24 10.05
N ARG A 268 7.14 -2.58 10.00
CA ARG A 268 8.38 -3.38 9.93
C ARG A 268 9.04 -3.29 8.54
N ALA A 269 8.25 -3.19 7.48
CA ALA A 269 8.70 -3.30 6.09
C ALA A 269 8.94 -1.95 5.40
N LEU A 270 9.81 -1.11 5.97
CA LEU A 270 10.18 0.21 5.44
C LEU A 270 11.53 0.17 4.73
N TRP A 271 11.66 0.99 3.68
CA TRP A 271 12.94 1.33 3.07
C TRP A 271 13.75 2.30 3.97
N SER A 272 13.10 3.31 4.53
CA SER A 272 13.70 4.26 5.48
C SER A 272 12.70 4.63 6.58
N GLY A 273 13.05 4.31 7.83
CA GLY A 273 12.25 4.66 9.00
C GLY A 273 12.24 6.17 9.28
N ASP A 274 13.32 6.88 8.95
CA ASP A 274 13.42 8.33 9.18
C ASP A 274 12.59 9.13 8.17
N GLU A 275 12.62 8.73 6.90
CA GLU A 275 11.77 9.33 5.88
C GLU A 275 10.30 9.01 6.15
N TRP A 276 9.98 7.76 6.50
CA TRP A 276 8.63 7.40 6.94
C TRP A 276 8.18 8.24 8.14
N TRP A 277 9.03 8.44 9.15
CA TRP A 277 8.68 9.24 10.33
C TRP A 277 8.31 10.68 9.98
N LYS A 278 9.09 11.33 9.11
CA LYS A 278 8.80 12.68 8.61
C LYS A 278 7.46 12.72 7.87
N THR A 279 7.23 11.79 6.95
CA THR A 279 6.00 11.74 6.14
C THR A 279 4.77 11.42 7.00
N PHE A 280 4.87 10.44 7.89
CA PHE A 280 3.80 10.01 8.80
C PHE A 280 3.32 11.15 9.70
N TRP A 281 4.25 11.92 10.28
CA TRP A 281 3.88 13.07 11.10
C TRP A 281 3.28 14.22 10.30
N ARG A 282 3.63 14.38 9.02
CA ARG A 282 2.91 15.31 8.12
C ARG A 282 1.48 14.86 7.88
N VAL A 283 1.22 13.56 7.69
CA VAL A 283 -0.15 13.03 7.60
C VAL A 283 -0.95 13.33 8.87
N LYS A 284 -0.36 13.06 10.07
CA LYS A 284 -1.02 13.40 11.35
C LYS A 284 -1.29 14.90 11.46
N ARG A 285 -0.30 15.73 11.14
CA ARG A 285 -0.42 17.18 11.22
C ARG A 285 -1.49 17.72 10.26
N LEU A 286 -1.62 17.17 9.06
CA LEU A 286 -2.69 17.55 8.14
C LEU A 286 -4.06 17.25 8.76
N ARG A 287 -4.26 16.04 9.31
CA ARG A 287 -5.52 15.68 9.95
C ARG A 287 -5.85 16.57 11.15
N ASP A 288 -4.84 17.00 11.91
CA ASP A 288 -5.03 17.91 13.04
C ASP A 288 -5.46 19.32 12.58
N LEU A 289 -4.84 19.83 11.51
CA LEU A 289 -5.12 21.17 10.97
C LEU A 289 -6.39 21.22 10.10
N VAL A 290 -6.78 20.07 9.52
CA VAL A 290 -7.89 19.92 8.59
C VAL A 290 -8.71 18.68 8.97
N PRO A 291 -9.53 18.74 10.04
CA PRO A 291 -10.27 17.59 10.55
C PRO A 291 -11.25 16.97 9.54
N GLU A 292 -11.65 17.73 8.51
CA GLU A 292 -12.49 17.26 7.41
C GLU A 292 -11.76 16.38 6.38
N VAL A 293 -10.42 16.32 6.40
CA VAL A 293 -9.65 15.38 5.57
C VAL A 293 -9.76 13.99 6.16
N GLU A 294 -10.40 13.06 5.45
CA GLU A 294 -10.43 11.66 5.84
C GLU A 294 -9.17 10.94 5.34
N VAL A 295 -8.34 10.50 6.28
CA VAL A 295 -7.14 9.72 6.00
C VAL A 295 -7.53 8.25 5.85
N LEU A 296 -7.24 7.67 4.70
CA LEU A 296 -7.52 6.29 4.35
C LEU A 296 -6.25 5.44 4.49
N PRO A 297 -6.18 4.55 5.49
CA PRO A 297 -5.09 3.60 5.59
C PRO A 297 -5.20 2.53 4.51
N ALA A 298 -4.06 1.97 4.15
CA ALA A 298 -3.99 1.11 2.98
C ALA A 298 -4.30 -0.38 3.25
N PHE A 299 -4.45 -0.76 4.52
CA PHE A 299 -4.82 -2.10 4.98
C PHE A 299 -5.91 -2.11 6.07
N ASP A 300 -6.78 -1.11 6.09
CA ASP A 300 -7.83 -1.01 7.11
C ASP A 300 -9.13 -0.50 6.51
N THR A 301 -10.18 -1.29 6.64
CA THR A 301 -11.53 -0.97 6.16
C THR A 301 -12.54 -0.86 7.31
N SER A 302 -12.10 -0.83 8.56
CA SER A 302 -12.96 -0.90 9.76
C SER A 302 -14.00 0.23 9.85
N ALA A 303 -13.69 1.40 9.28
CA ALA A 303 -14.62 2.53 9.22
C ALA A 303 -15.33 2.66 7.87
N TYR A 304 -14.98 1.82 6.88
CA TYR A 304 -15.55 1.92 5.53
C TYR A 304 -16.94 1.30 5.55
N GLY A 305 -17.92 2.02 5.01
CA GLY A 305 -19.35 1.62 5.09
C GLY A 305 -20.13 2.29 6.23
N ALA A 306 -19.49 3.11 7.07
CA ALA A 306 -20.23 4.03 7.94
C ALA A 306 -21.12 4.96 7.09
N LYS A 307 -22.33 5.29 7.58
CA LYS A 307 -23.35 6.05 6.83
C LYS A 307 -22.83 7.37 6.24
N ASN A 308 -21.87 8.01 6.92
CA ASN A 308 -21.30 9.30 6.52
C ASN A 308 -19.88 9.18 5.94
N PHE A 309 -19.44 7.96 5.60
CA PHE A 309 -18.12 7.78 4.99
C PHE A 309 -18.15 8.32 3.55
N PRO A 310 -17.20 9.20 3.15
CA PRO A 310 -17.29 9.96 1.91
C PRO A 310 -17.03 9.15 0.63
N ALA A 311 -16.78 7.84 0.73
CA ALA A 311 -16.62 6.93 -0.40
C ALA A 311 -17.58 5.74 -0.29
N LYS A 312 -18.06 5.22 -1.43
CA LYS A 312 -18.84 3.98 -1.46
C LYS A 312 -17.92 2.78 -1.20
N PHE A 313 -18.22 1.99 -0.19
CA PHE A 313 -17.40 0.82 0.16
C PHE A 313 -17.93 -0.46 -0.49
N HIS A 314 -17.05 -1.21 -1.14
CA HIS A 314 -17.34 -2.49 -1.78
C HIS A 314 -16.51 -3.59 -1.13
N ALA A 315 -17.04 -4.12 -0.04
CA ALA A 315 -16.43 -5.24 0.69
C ALA A 315 -16.40 -6.51 -0.17
N LEU A 316 -15.37 -7.34 0.02
CA LEU A 316 -15.48 -8.75 -0.33
C LEU A 316 -16.31 -9.46 0.74
N PRO A 317 -17.10 -10.49 0.37
CA PRO A 317 -17.62 -11.42 1.35
C PRO A 317 -16.45 -11.98 2.17
N THR A 318 -16.62 -12.09 3.49
CA THR A 318 -15.62 -12.71 4.37
C THR A 318 -15.27 -14.09 3.78
N PRO A 319 -13.98 -14.41 3.56
CA PRO A 319 -13.62 -15.66 2.93
C PRO A 319 -14.14 -16.84 3.76
N VAL A 320 -15.02 -17.65 3.18
CA VAL A 320 -15.35 -18.97 3.72
C VAL A 320 -14.04 -19.76 3.73
N ASN A 321 -13.74 -20.48 4.81
CA ASN A 321 -12.56 -21.34 4.93
C ASN A 321 -12.68 -22.57 4.02
N THR A 322 -12.81 -22.35 2.72
CA THR A 322 -12.80 -23.41 1.72
C THR A 322 -11.38 -23.49 1.14
N PRO A 323 -10.68 -24.62 1.27
CA PRO A 323 -9.40 -24.82 0.60
C PRO A 323 -9.60 -24.61 -0.91
N GLN A 324 -8.95 -23.61 -1.50
CA GLN A 324 -8.92 -23.48 -2.96
C GLN A 324 -7.88 -24.45 -3.53
N GLU A 325 -8.28 -25.23 -4.53
CA GLU A 325 -7.38 -26.09 -5.28
C GLU A 325 -6.35 -25.25 -6.04
N ARG A 326 -5.08 -25.68 -6.05
CA ARG A 326 -4.02 -25.01 -6.81
C ARG A 326 -4.22 -25.28 -8.31
N PRO A 327 -4.26 -24.27 -9.18
CA PRO A 327 -4.23 -24.49 -10.61
C PRO A 327 -2.84 -24.99 -11.05
N THR A 328 -2.80 -26.03 -11.89
CA THR A 328 -1.58 -26.61 -12.46
C THR A 328 -1.59 -26.43 -13.99
N PRO A 329 -0.53 -25.90 -14.63
CA PRO A 329 0.70 -25.37 -14.06
C PRO A 329 0.52 -23.95 -13.49
N ASN A 330 1.07 -23.70 -12.32
CA ASN A 330 1.10 -22.37 -11.73
C ASN A 330 2.29 -21.58 -12.34
N ARG A 331 2.01 -20.36 -12.84
CA ARG A 331 3.02 -19.50 -13.48
C ARG A 331 4.22 -19.20 -12.57
N TRP A 332 3.99 -19.15 -11.26
CA TRP A 332 5.01 -18.81 -10.26
C TRP A 332 5.87 -19.99 -9.80
N GLU A 333 5.53 -21.23 -10.19
CA GLU A 333 6.34 -22.43 -9.89
C GLU A 333 7.74 -22.39 -10.52
N ARG A 334 7.96 -21.56 -11.55
CA ARG A 334 9.27 -21.41 -12.20
C ARG A 334 10.27 -20.59 -11.38
N ILE A 335 9.82 -19.88 -10.35
CA ILE A 335 10.63 -18.92 -9.57
C ILE A 335 11.03 -19.48 -8.21
N LEU A 336 10.37 -20.54 -7.74
CA LEU A 336 10.76 -21.24 -6.52
C LEU A 336 11.96 -22.15 -6.80
N PRO A 337 13.01 -22.16 -5.95
CA PRO A 337 14.03 -23.19 -6.04
C PRO A 337 13.33 -24.54 -5.88
N ARG A 338 13.44 -25.39 -6.90
CA ARG A 338 12.91 -26.76 -6.83
C ARG A 338 13.51 -27.43 -5.58
N PRO A 339 12.70 -27.97 -4.67
CA PRO A 339 13.25 -28.82 -3.63
C PRO A 339 13.87 -30.02 -4.34
N TRP A 340 15.16 -30.23 -4.06
CA TRP A 340 15.87 -31.46 -4.40
C TRP A 340 15.15 -32.66 -3.80
#